data_AF-A0A822H539-F1
#
_entry.id   AF-A0A822H539-F1
#
_cell.length_a   1.000
_cell.length_b   1.000
_cell.length_c   1.000
_cell.angle_alpha   90.00
_cell.angle_beta   90.00
_cell.angle_gamma   90.00
#
_symmetry.space_group_name_H-M   'P 1'
#
loop_
_entity.id
_entity.type
_entity.pdbx_description
1 polymer ?
#
loop_
_entity_poly.entity_id
_entity_poly.type
_entity_poly.pdbx_seq_one_letter_code
_entity_poly.pdbx_strand_id
1 'polypeptide(L)'
;IRSKIDQVEHAFNISSILFEKYTKIFIEIFGGNQYKLINSDYQLKRTSYQINPKLNTKTKINKCSHQDLYSLIWTIYALTKTIYPSTINDLIASYHLLISSFYFIYHYAKLANLDYLLKGTCLNILCSNDGNILENLCEMYNCSSDICQTIIEQHFKNDLLKRLNKKDDFLNELNYIDTIRDINRQYDEFVLTNCIIDERIFLENNLKLNGLLNCLKENSYSKS
;
A
#
# COMPACT_ATOMS: atom_id res chain seq x y z
N ILE A 1 -15.17 20.36 -17.02
CA ILE A 1 -14.37 20.71 -15.81
C ILE A 1 -15.03 20.14 -14.56
N ARG A 2 -16.29 20.48 -14.25
CA ARG A 2 -17.02 19.96 -13.07
C ARG A 2 -17.02 18.42 -12.93
N SER A 3 -17.40 17.70 -13.99
CA SER A 3 -17.36 16.23 -14.00
C SER A 3 -15.97 15.60 -13.77
N LYS A 4 -14.86 16.28 -14.12
CA LYS A 4 -13.51 15.79 -13.81
C LYS A 4 -13.16 16.01 -12.33
N ILE A 5 -13.63 17.11 -11.74
CA ILE A 5 -13.46 17.40 -10.31
C ILE A 5 -14.25 16.37 -9.50
N ASP A 6 -15.50 16.10 -9.88
CA ASP A 6 -16.37 15.14 -9.19
C ASP A 6 -15.76 13.71 -9.22
N GLN A 7 -15.13 13.32 -10.34
CA GLN A 7 -14.42 12.04 -10.44
C GLN A 7 -13.20 11.97 -9.52
N VAL A 8 -12.41 13.05 -9.43
CA VAL A 8 -11.23 13.12 -8.57
C VAL A 8 -11.64 13.07 -7.09
N GLU A 9 -12.69 13.83 -6.72
CA GLU A 9 -13.23 13.83 -5.36
C GLU A 9 -13.78 12.45 -4.96
N HIS A 10 -14.52 11.80 -5.86
CA HIS A 10 -15.03 10.45 -5.64
C HIS A 10 -13.91 9.42 -5.46
N ALA A 11 -12.90 9.44 -6.34
CA ALA A 11 -11.73 8.56 -6.22
C ALA A 11 -10.97 8.79 -4.91
N PHE A 12 -10.82 10.06 -4.48
CA PHE A 12 -10.18 10.41 -3.21
C PHE A 12 -11.00 9.92 -2.01
N ASN A 13 -12.33 10.06 -2.03
CA ASN A 13 -13.21 9.56 -0.98
C ASN A 13 -13.12 8.04 -0.84
N ILE A 14 -13.07 7.30 -1.94
CA ILE A 14 -12.83 5.85 -1.93
C ILE A 14 -11.50 5.55 -1.24
N SER A 15 -10.40 6.21 -1.64
CA SER A 15 -9.09 5.98 -1.03
C SER A 15 -9.06 6.32 0.45
N SER A 16 -9.75 7.37 0.89
CA SER A 16 -9.88 7.73 2.30
C SER A 16 -10.58 6.63 3.12
N ILE A 17 -11.72 6.12 2.64
CA ILE A 17 -12.46 5.02 3.28
C ILE A 17 -11.59 3.76 3.36
N LEU A 18 -10.88 3.47 2.28
CA LEU A 18 -9.99 2.31 2.20
C LEU A 18 -8.78 2.44 3.10
N PHE A 19 -8.23 3.65 3.26
CA PHE A 19 -7.06 3.87 4.12
C PHE A 19 -7.38 3.65 5.62
N GLU A 20 -8.60 4.00 6.05
CA GLU A 20 -9.07 3.68 7.41
C GLU A 20 -9.12 2.17 7.66
N LYS A 21 -9.59 1.39 6.66
CA LYS A 21 -9.58 -0.07 6.71
C LYS A 21 -8.16 -0.63 6.64
N TYR A 22 -7.33 -0.08 5.74
CA TYR A 22 -5.95 -0.47 5.50
C TYR A 22 -5.15 -0.56 6.80
N THR A 23 -5.25 0.45 7.66
CA THR A 23 -4.51 0.47 8.93
C THR A 23 -4.90 -0.66 9.87
N LYS A 24 -6.20 -0.96 9.97
CA LYS A 24 -6.71 -2.05 10.82
C LYS A 24 -6.28 -3.41 10.29
N ILE A 25 -6.47 -3.64 8.99
CA ILE A 25 -6.07 -4.86 8.28
C ILE A 25 -4.56 -5.10 8.44
N PHE A 26 -3.74 -4.06 8.30
CA PHE A 26 -2.31 -4.19 8.49
C PHE A 26 -1.93 -4.69 9.88
N ILE A 27 -2.53 -4.13 10.93
CA ILE A 27 -2.25 -4.53 12.31
C ILE A 27 -2.74 -5.97 12.56
N GLU A 28 -3.89 -6.34 11.99
CA GLU A 28 -4.42 -7.69 12.12
C GLU A 28 -3.53 -8.74 11.46
N ILE A 29 -2.89 -8.44 10.31
CA ILE A 29 -2.06 -9.39 9.55
C ILE A 29 -0.59 -9.35 10.00
N PHE A 30 0.01 -8.16 10.06
CA PHE A 30 1.44 -7.96 10.31
C PHE A 30 1.74 -7.54 11.75
N GLY A 31 0.76 -6.93 12.43
CA GLY A 31 0.96 -6.35 13.75
C GLY A 31 1.59 -4.96 13.68
N GLY A 32 2.42 -4.64 14.68
CA GLY A 32 3.03 -3.34 14.83
C GLY A 32 2.24 -2.38 15.74
N ASN A 33 2.83 -1.21 15.97
CA ASN A 33 2.25 -0.21 16.86
C ASN A 33 1.51 0.85 16.02
N GLN A 34 0.18 0.90 16.14
CA GLN A 34 -0.67 1.83 15.39
C GLN A 34 -0.18 3.28 15.47
N TYR A 35 0.16 3.76 16.67
CA TYR A 35 0.63 5.13 16.86
C TYR A 35 1.91 5.42 16.06
N LYS A 36 2.87 4.48 16.01
CA LYS A 36 4.07 4.61 15.20
C LYS A 36 3.77 4.59 13.69
N LEU A 37 2.81 3.77 13.26
CA LEU A 37 2.42 3.64 11.85
C LEU A 37 1.82 4.95 11.31
N ILE A 38 0.87 5.53 12.05
CA ILE A 38 0.10 6.70 11.61
C ILE A 38 0.79 8.06 11.88
N ASN A 39 1.77 8.10 12.78
CA ASN A 39 2.54 9.31 13.10
C ASN A 39 3.96 9.27 12.51
N SER A 40 4.17 8.45 11.49
CA SER A 40 5.45 8.42 10.78
C SER A 40 5.64 9.67 9.92
N ASP A 41 6.87 10.15 9.79
CA ASP A 41 7.20 11.15 8.78
C ASP A 41 7.58 10.44 7.47
N TYR A 42 6.54 10.02 6.74
CA TYR A 42 6.69 9.20 5.55
C TYR A 42 7.51 9.91 4.47
N GLN A 43 7.26 11.21 4.23
CA GLN A 43 8.00 12.02 3.27
C GLN A 43 9.51 12.03 3.55
N LEU A 44 9.93 12.23 4.80
CA LEU A 44 11.34 12.17 5.16
C LEU A 44 11.94 10.79 4.87
N LYS A 45 11.19 9.72 5.17
CA LYS A 45 11.64 8.34 4.95
C LYS A 45 11.71 7.98 3.45
N ARG A 46 10.72 8.38 2.66
CA ARG A 46 10.74 8.21 1.20
C ARG A 46 11.91 8.95 0.57
N THR A 47 12.16 10.18 1.01
CA THR A 47 13.28 10.99 0.52
C THR A 47 14.63 10.36 0.85
N SER A 48 14.77 9.74 2.02
CA SER A 48 16.02 9.04 2.40
C SER A 48 16.29 7.81 1.50
N TYR A 49 15.24 7.10 1.07
CA TYR A 49 15.37 6.01 0.09
C TYR A 49 15.81 6.49 -1.30
N GLN A 50 15.49 7.74 -1.67
CA GLN A 50 15.80 8.30 -2.98
C GLN A 50 17.20 8.94 -3.03
N ILE A 51 17.59 9.69 -2.00
CA ILE A 51 18.80 10.53 -2.05
C ILE A 51 20.09 9.74 -1.78
N ASN A 52 20.06 8.67 -0.98
CA ASN A 52 21.29 8.00 -0.55
C ASN A 52 21.24 6.46 -0.52
N PRO A 53 21.37 5.78 -1.68
CA PRO A 53 21.48 4.33 -1.75
C PRO A 53 22.70 3.79 -0.97
N LYS A 54 23.78 4.59 -0.90
CA LYS A 54 25.10 4.16 -0.39
C LYS A 54 25.37 4.46 1.09
N LEU A 55 24.53 5.25 1.76
CA LEU A 55 24.67 5.49 3.21
C LEU A 55 24.00 4.37 4.04
N ASN A 56 22.91 3.79 3.54
CA ASN A 56 22.27 2.62 4.17
C ASN A 56 23.11 1.33 4.04
N THR A 57 24.08 1.26 3.12
CA THR A 57 24.95 0.09 2.94
C THR A 57 26.23 0.14 3.77
N LYS A 58 26.66 1.31 4.26
CA LYS A 58 27.92 1.48 5.00
C LYS A 58 27.78 1.54 6.52
N THR A 59 26.57 1.71 7.05
CA THR A 59 26.31 1.70 8.50
C THR A 59 25.01 0.96 8.81
N LYS A 60 25.10 -0.35 9.10
CA LYS A 60 24.01 -1.29 9.42
C LYS A 60 22.89 -1.37 8.37
N ILE A 61 22.83 -2.50 7.66
CA ILE A 61 21.58 -2.93 7.02
C ILE A 61 20.54 -3.02 8.13
N ASN A 62 19.68 -2.01 8.22
CA ASN A 62 18.56 -2.05 9.14
C ASN A 62 17.59 -3.11 8.60
N LYS A 63 17.07 -3.96 9.49
CA LYS A 63 16.03 -4.92 9.12
C LYS A 63 14.81 -4.18 8.59
N CYS A 64 14.10 -4.78 7.63
CA CYS A 64 12.81 -4.26 7.20
C CYS A 64 11.90 -4.04 8.42
N SER A 65 11.28 -2.87 8.54
CA SER A 65 10.40 -2.55 9.67
C SER A 65 8.93 -2.67 9.29
N HIS A 66 8.04 -2.77 10.28
CA HIS A 66 6.59 -2.69 10.05
C HIS A 66 6.21 -1.39 9.31
N GLN A 67 6.91 -0.28 9.57
CA GLN A 67 6.70 0.97 8.84
C GLN A 67 7.05 0.87 7.35
N ASP A 68 8.12 0.14 7.02
CA ASP A 68 8.53 -0.10 5.63
C ASP A 68 7.45 -0.89 4.90
N LEU A 69 7.02 -2.00 5.49
CA LEU A 69 5.98 -2.85 4.93
C LEU A 69 4.65 -2.12 4.79
N TYR A 70 4.28 -1.31 5.80
CA TYR A 70 3.09 -0.48 5.79
C TYR A 70 3.11 0.48 4.59
N SER A 71 4.14 1.31 4.49
CA SER A 71 4.23 2.23 3.36
C SER A 71 4.32 1.54 1.99
N LEU A 72 4.98 0.37 1.94
CA LEU A 72 5.14 -0.42 0.72
C LEU A 72 3.80 -0.96 0.21
N ILE A 73 2.97 -1.57 1.07
CA ILE A 73 1.68 -2.14 0.66
C ILE A 73 0.77 -1.06 0.10
N TRP A 74 0.66 0.09 0.77
CA TRP A 74 -0.18 1.19 0.28
C TRP A 74 0.33 1.75 -1.04
N THR A 75 1.66 1.89 -1.20
CA THR A 75 2.24 2.39 -2.45
C THR A 75 2.04 1.40 -3.60
N ILE A 76 2.15 0.09 -3.35
CA ILE A 76 1.86 -0.93 -4.35
C ILE A 76 0.38 -0.93 -4.72
N TYR A 77 -0.51 -0.85 -3.74
CA TYR A 77 -1.94 -0.70 -3.99
C TYR A 77 -2.19 0.48 -4.95
N ALA A 78 -1.65 1.66 -4.61
CA ALA A 78 -1.82 2.86 -5.41
C ALA A 78 -1.22 2.72 -6.82
N LEU A 79 -0.02 2.13 -6.96
CA LEU A 79 0.62 1.89 -8.25
C LEU A 79 -0.14 0.87 -9.10
N THR A 80 -0.60 -0.24 -8.52
CA THR A 80 -1.35 -1.27 -9.25
C THR A 80 -2.74 -0.75 -9.65
N LYS A 81 -3.35 0.11 -8.84
CA LYS A 81 -4.60 0.81 -9.18
C LYS A 81 -4.46 1.62 -10.46
N THR A 82 -3.28 2.15 -10.75
CA THR A 82 -3.01 2.88 -12.01
C THR A 82 -2.91 1.96 -13.23
N ILE A 83 -2.60 0.68 -13.02
CA ILE A 83 -2.49 -0.34 -14.08
C ILE A 83 -3.88 -0.91 -14.40
N TYR A 84 -4.81 -0.86 -13.45
CA TYR A 84 -6.15 -1.43 -13.56
C TYR A 84 -7.26 -0.36 -13.44
N PRO A 85 -7.58 0.37 -14.54
CA PRO A 85 -8.42 1.56 -14.49
C PRO A 85 -9.86 1.33 -14.00
N SER A 86 -10.39 0.12 -14.13
CA SER A 86 -11.74 -0.24 -13.65
C SER A 86 -11.86 -0.20 -12.13
N THR A 87 -10.75 -0.10 -11.38
CA THR A 87 -10.77 0.06 -9.92
C THR A 87 -10.94 1.51 -9.46
N ILE A 88 -10.59 2.50 -10.28
CA ILE A 88 -10.34 3.87 -9.81
C ILE A 88 -11.56 4.50 -9.13
N ASN A 89 -12.77 4.22 -9.63
CA ASN A 89 -14.03 4.81 -9.15
C ASN A 89 -14.99 3.80 -8.51
N ASP A 90 -14.56 2.55 -8.32
CA ASP A 90 -15.38 1.49 -7.75
C ASP A 90 -14.80 1.05 -6.39
N LEU A 91 -15.59 1.24 -5.34
CA LEU A 91 -15.17 0.92 -3.97
C LEU A 91 -14.92 -0.58 -3.78
N ILE A 92 -15.75 -1.44 -4.39
CA ILE A 92 -15.67 -2.90 -4.24
C ILE A 92 -14.42 -3.41 -4.97
N ALA A 93 -14.20 -3.00 -6.21
CA ALA A 93 -13.03 -3.38 -7.00
C ALA A 93 -11.75 -2.85 -6.35
N SER A 94 -11.75 -1.60 -5.87
CA SER A 94 -10.62 -1.04 -5.11
C SER A 94 -10.36 -1.81 -3.80
N TYR A 95 -11.41 -2.28 -3.13
CA TYR A 95 -11.24 -3.09 -1.92
C TYR A 95 -10.66 -4.48 -2.22
N HIS A 96 -11.10 -5.16 -3.28
CA HIS A 96 -10.47 -6.41 -3.73
C HIS A 96 -8.98 -6.19 -4.06
N LEU A 97 -8.65 -5.10 -4.77
CA LEU A 97 -7.26 -4.74 -5.05
C LEU A 97 -6.44 -4.51 -3.77
N LEU A 98 -7.03 -3.87 -2.75
CA LEU A 98 -6.39 -3.67 -1.45
C LEU A 98 -6.07 -5.02 -0.77
N ILE A 99 -7.05 -5.94 -0.71
CA ILE A 99 -6.84 -7.28 -0.13
C ILE A 99 -5.81 -8.08 -0.93
N SER A 100 -5.84 -8.03 -2.26
CA SER A 100 -4.80 -8.62 -3.11
C SER A 100 -3.41 -8.04 -2.83
N SER A 101 -3.30 -6.73 -2.54
CA SER A 101 -2.02 -6.08 -2.17
C SER A 101 -1.47 -6.63 -0.85
N PHE A 102 -2.34 -6.85 0.13
CA PHE A 102 -1.99 -7.50 1.40
C PHE A 102 -1.48 -8.93 1.18
N TYR A 103 -2.23 -9.75 0.45
CA TYR A 103 -1.83 -11.11 0.14
C TYR A 103 -0.49 -11.16 -0.59
N PHE A 104 -0.30 -10.33 -1.62
CA PHE A 104 0.92 -10.31 -2.42
C PHE A 104 2.15 -10.05 -1.55
N ILE A 105 2.09 -9.08 -0.64
CA ILE A 105 3.20 -8.77 0.26
C ILE A 105 3.38 -9.82 1.34
N TYR A 106 2.28 -10.36 1.89
CA TYR A 106 2.34 -11.46 2.83
C TYR A 106 3.05 -12.68 2.22
N HIS A 107 2.71 -13.05 0.99
CA HIS A 107 3.30 -14.15 0.25
C HIS A 107 4.82 -14.00 0.11
N TYR A 108 5.29 -12.85 -0.38
CA TYR A 108 6.74 -12.61 -0.51
C TYR A 108 7.46 -12.47 0.82
N ALA A 109 6.84 -11.85 1.83
CA ALA A 109 7.42 -11.80 3.17
C ALA A 109 7.60 -13.21 3.75
N LYS A 110 6.65 -14.12 3.50
CA LYS A 110 6.75 -15.52 3.93
C LYS A 110 7.84 -16.27 3.16
N LEU A 111 7.92 -16.12 1.84
CA LEU A 111 8.99 -16.72 1.02
C LEU A 111 10.39 -16.26 1.46
N ALA A 112 10.51 -15.01 1.87
CA ALA A 112 11.78 -14.44 2.35
C ALA A 112 12.06 -14.66 3.84
N ASN A 113 11.26 -15.47 4.54
CA ASN A 113 11.40 -15.76 5.97
C ASN A 113 11.41 -14.50 6.86
N LEU A 114 10.61 -13.50 6.51
CA LEU A 114 10.42 -12.27 7.30
C LEU A 114 9.37 -12.49 8.41
N ASP A 115 9.34 -13.65 9.06
CA ASP A 115 8.30 -14.03 10.04
C ASP A 115 8.20 -13.05 11.22
N TYR A 116 9.27 -12.30 11.50
CA TYR A 116 9.26 -11.28 12.54
C TYR A 116 8.33 -10.09 12.23
N LEU A 117 7.92 -9.92 10.96
CA LEU A 117 6.92 -8.96 10.49
C LEU A 117 5.51 -9.55 10.40
N LEU A 118 5.36 -10.88 10.54
CA LEU A 118 4.09 -11.59 10.43
C LEU A 118 3.54 -11.88 11.83
N LYS A 119 3.29 -10.84 12.63
CA LYS A 119 2.91 -10.97 14.06
C LYS A 119 1.51 -10.44 14.35
N GLY A 120 0.66 -10.38 13.34
CA GLY A 120 -0.71 -9.91 13.49
C GLY A 120 -1.57 -10.89 14.30
N THR A 121 -2.68 -10.37 14.82
CA THR A 121 -3.63 -11.12 15.64
C THR A 121 -4.40 -12.19 14.87
N CYS A 122 -4.53 -12.07 13.55
CA CYS A 122 -5.28 -13.02 12.73
C CYS A 122 -4.43 -14.15 12.13
N LEU A 123 -3.13 -14.23 12.44
CA LEU A 123 -2.22 -15.19 11.80
C LEU A 123 -2.66 -16.65 11.98
N ASN A 124 -3.20 -17.01 13.14
CA ASN A 124 -3.70 -18.36 13.40
C ASN A 124 -4.89 -18.73 12.49
N ILE A 125 -5.70 -17.74 12.11
CA ILE A 125 -6.84 -17.92 11.20
C ILE A 125 -6.30 -18.04 9.76
N LEU A 126 -5.39 -17.14 9.38
CA LEU A 126 -4.77 -17.15 8.04
C LEU A 126 -4.01 -18.44 7.74
N CYS A 127 -3.28 -18.97 8.73
CA CYS A 127 -2.44 -20.16 8.64
C CYS A 127 -3.14 -21.42 9.14
N SER A 128 -4.48 -21.45 9.19
CA SER A 128 -5.25 -22.67 9.45
C SER A 128 -4.74 -23.82 8.56
N ASN A 129 -4.47 -24.99 9.16
CA ASN A 129 -3.72 -26.11 8.54
C ASN A 129 -4.35 -26.68 7.26
N ASP A 130 -5.62 -26.35 6.97
CA ASP A 130 -6.40 -26.97 5.90
C ASP A 130 -6.77 -26.01 4.75
N GLY A 131 -6.46 -24.71 4.85
CA GLY A 131 -6.96 -23.68 3.92
C GLY A 131 -5.90 -22.98 3.09
N ASN A 132 -6.23 -22.64 1.84
CA ASN A 132 -5.43 -21.72 1.02
C ASN A 132 -5.41 -20.33 1.70
N ILE A 133 -4.23 -19.78 1.95
CA ILE A 133 -4.07 -18.48 2.64
C ILE A 133 -4.87 -17.36 1.94
N LEU A 134 -4.97 -17.38 0.61
CA LEU A 134 -5.77 -16.40 -0.12
C LEU A 134 -7.26 -16.54 0.20
N GLU A 135 -7.77 -17.77 0.27
CA GLU A 135 -9.17 -18.06 0.59
C GLU A 135 -9.49 -17.61 2.02
N ASN A 136 -8.65 -17.97 2.99
CA ASN A 136 -8.80 -17.55 4.38
C ASN A 136 -8.80 -16.01 4.52
N LEU A 137 -7.91 -15.34 3.80
CA LEU A 137 -7.84 -13.87 3.79
C LEU A 137 -9.10 -13.26 3.17
N CYS A 138 -9.56 -13.81 2.05
CA CYS A 138 -10.76 -13.32 1.35
C CYS A 138 -12.02 -13.53 2.18
N GLU A 139 -12.16 -14.68 2.85
CA GLU A 139 -13.28 -14.95 3.75
C GLU A 139 -13.31 -13.97 4.92
N MET A 140 -12.17 -13.79 5.61
CA MET A 140 -12.07 -12.87 6.75
C MET A 140 -12.43 -11.42 6.37
N TYR A 141 -12.10 -11.00 5.16
CA TYR A 141 -12.33 -9.63 4.69
C TYR A 141 -13.52 -9.47 3.75
N ASN A 142 -14.35 -10.51 3.56
CA ASN A 142 -15.52 -10.52 2.68
C ASN A 142 -15.20 -10.12 1.22
N CYS A 143 -14.21 -10.78 0.63
CA CYS A 143 -13.83 -10.64 -0.78
C CYS A 143 -14.01 -11.95 -1.54
N SER A 144 -14.15 -11.87 -2.86
CA SER A 144 -14.12 -13.04 -3.73
C SER A 144 -12.69 -13.49 -3.98
N SER A 145 -12.38 -14.75 -3.65
CA SER A 145 -11.07 -15.37 -3.91
C SER A 145 -10.74 -15.39 -5.40
N ASP A 146 -11.71 -15.69 -6.27
CA ASP A 146 -11.53 -15.73 -7.74
C ASP A 146 -11.14 -14.36 -8.31
N ILE A 147 -11.80 -13.29 -7.85
CA ILE A 147 -11.47 -11.92 -8.26
C ILE A 147 -10.07 -11.56 -7.75
N CYS A 148 -9.77 -11.80 -6.48
CA CYS A 148 -8.47 -11.52 -5.89
C CYS A 148 -7.35 -12.29 -6.60
N GLN A 149 -7.57 -13.57 -6.91
CA GLN A 149 -6.64 -14.42 -7.65
C GLN A 149 -6.38 -13.86 -9.06
N THR A 150 -7.43 -13.42 -9.76
CA THR A 150 -7.30 -12.78 -11.07
C THR A 150 -6.43 -11.52 -10.99
N ILE A 151 -6.69 -10.66 -9.99
CA ILE A 151 -5.89 -9.44 -9.76
C ILE A 151 -4.42 -9.79 -9.51
N ILE A 152 -4.15 -10.81 -8.67
CA ILE A 152 -2.79 -11.25 -8.35
C ILE A 152 -2.06 -11.76 -9.60
N GLU A 153 -2.69 -12.62 -10.40
CA GLU A 153 -2.05 -13.18 -11.60
C GLU A 153 -1.86 -12.13 -12.70
N GLN A 154 -2.88 -11.33 -12.98
CA GLN A 154 -2.84 -10.38 -14.10
C GLN A 154 -2.10 -9.10 -13.73
N HIS A 155 -2.46 -8.44 -12.62
CA HIS A 155 -1.93 -7.11 -12.35
C HIS A 155 -0.66 -7.14 -11.52
N PHE A 156 -0.55 -8.03 -10.52
CA PHE A 156 0.67 -8.11 -9.72
C PHE A 156 1.77 -8.89 -10.43
N LYS A 157 1.52 -10.15 -10.79
CA LYS A 157 2.56 -11.02 -11.36
C LYS A 157 2.87 -10.67 -12.81
N ASN A 158 1.86 -10.45 -13.64
CA ASN A 158 2.08 -10.17 -15.06
C ASN A 158 2.44 -8.73 -15.36
N ASP A 159 1.81 -7.74 -14.74
CA ASP A 159 2.05 -6.33 -15.09
C ASP A 159 3.09 -5.68 -14.17
N LEU A 160 2.85 -5.68 -12.84
CA LEU A 160 3.69 -4.98 -11.88
C LEU A 160 5.11 -5.56 -11.81
N LEU A 161 5.26 -6.89 -11.65
CA LEU A 161 6.59 -7.51 -11.59
C LEU A 161 7.39 -7.32 -12.88
N LYS A 162 6.75 -7.44 -14.05
CA LYS A 162 7.40 -7.15 -15.34
C LYS A 162 7.83 -5.69 -15.42
N ARG A 163 6.97 -4.75 -15.01
CA ARG A 163 7.30 -3.31 -14.97
C ARG A 163 8.47 -3.01 -14.05
N LEU A 164 8.60 -3.73 -12.94
CA LEU A 164 9.71 -3.59 -12.00
C LEU A 164 10.96 -4.39 -12.40
N ASN A 165 10.91 -5.16 -13.49
CA ASN A 165 11.95 -6.14 -13.86
C ASN A 165 12.31 -7.09 -12.69
N LYS A 166 11.31 -7.46 -11.87
CA LYS A 166 11.45 -8.37 -10.72
C LYS A 166 10.79 -9.72 -11.02
N LYS A 167 11.25 -10.76 -10.34
CA LYS A 167 10.70 -12.13 -10.39
C LYS A 167 10.39 -12.62 -8.97
N ASP A 168 10.78 -13.85 -8.66
CA ASP A 168 10.49 -14.55 -7.40
C ASP A 168 11.23 -13.95 -6.18
N ASP A 169 12.24 -13.11 -6.40
CA ASP A 169 12.95 -12.39 -5.33
C ASP A 169 12.43 -10.95 -5.16
N PHE A 170 11.12 -10.77 -5.09
CA PHE A 170 10.51 -9.44 -5.03
C PHE A 170 10.89 -8.67 -3.75
N LEU A 171 10.90 -9.33 -2.59
CA LEU A 171 11.12 -8.71 -1.28
C LEU A 171 11.93 -9.64 -0.37
N ASN A 172 13.09 -9.18 0.10
CA ASN A 172 13.90 -9.84 1.14
C ASN A 172 14.72 -8.81 1.94
N GLU A 173 15.42 -9.24 2.99
CA GLU A 173 16.22 -8.33 3.85
C GLU A 173 17.34 -7.58 3.11
N LEU A 174 17.87 -8.16 2.03
CA LEU A 174 18.97 -7.58 1.25
C LEU A 174 18.47 -6.58 0.21
N ASN A 175 17.23 -6.71 -0.26
CA ASN A 175 16.70 -5.97 -1.40
C ASN A 175 15.50 -5.06 -1.10
N TYR A 176 14.93 -5.09 0.12
CA TYR A 176 13.68 -4.38 0.42
C TYR A 176 13.79 -2.86 0.18
N ILE A 177 14.95 -2.27 0.48
CA ILE A 177 15.24 -0.85 0.24
C ILE A 177 15.15 -0.54 -1.25
N ASP A 178 15.77 -1.38 -2.09
CA ASP A 178 15.76 -1.21 -3.54
C ASP A 178 14.34 -1.41 -4.10
N THR A 179 13.60 -2.42 -3.60
CA THR A 179 12.20 -2.65 -3.96
C THR A 179 11.32 -1.43 -3.62
N ILE A 180 11.43 -0.88 -2.41
CA ILE A 180 10.71 0.34 -2.00
C ILE A 180 11.09 1.52 -2.88
N ARG A 181 12.38 1.69 -3.20
CA ARG A 181 12.85 2.78 -4.06
C ARG A 181 12.28 2.67 -5.48
N ASP A 182 12.34 1.49 -6.08
CA ASP A 182 11.88 1.25 -7.46
C ASP A 182 10.36 1.48 -7.59
N ILE A 183 9.58 1.00 -6.62
CA ILE A 183 8.13 1.21 -6.57
C ILE A 183 7.79 2.68 -6.38
N ASN A 184 8.46 3.37 -5.45
CA ASN A 184 8.25 4.81 -5.28
C ASN A 184 8.59 5.58 -6.56
N ARG A 185 9.71 5.28 -7.22
CA ARG A 185 10.07 5.92 -8.49
C ARG A 185 9.00 5.72 -9.56
N GLN A 186 8.53 4.48 -9.75
CA GLN A 186 7.49 4.19 -10.76
C GLN A 186 6.17 4.89 -10.47
N TYR A 187 5.79 5.01 -9.19
CA TYR A 187 4.59 5.74 -8.80
C TYR A 187 4.77 7.26 -8.91
N ASP A 188 5.97 7.79 -8.58
CA ASP A 188 6.31 9.21 -8.79
C ASP A 188 6.20 9.60 -10.25
N GLU A 189 6.82 8.82 -11.13
CA GLU A 189 6.73 9.01 -12.58
C GLU A 189 5.27 9.04 -13.04
N PHE A 190 4.44 8.12 -12.54
CA PHE A 190 3.03 8.07 -12.89
C PHE A 190 2.26 9.31 -12.40
N VAL A 191 2.40 9.67 -11.13
CA VAL A 191 1.71 10.81 -10.50
C VAL A 191 2.08 12.11 -11.22
N LEU A 192 3.38 12.32 -11.49
CA LEU A 192 3.88 13.52 -12.18
C LEU A 192 3.45 13.57 -13.64
N THR A 193 3.47 12.44 -14.35
CA THR A 193 3.09 12.40 -15.78
C THR A 193 1.60 12.64 -15.99
N ASN A 194 0.77 12.10 -15.10
CA ASN A 194 -0.70 12.15 -15.24
C ASN A 194 -1.32 13.30 -14.43
N CYS A 195 -0.53 14.04 -13.66
CA CYS A 195 -0.99 15.12 -12.78
C CYS A 195 -2.15 14.70 -11.86
N ILE A 196 -2.06 13.48 -11.29
CA ILE A 196 -3.08 12.95 -10.37
C ILE A 196 -2.72 13.24 -8.91
N ILE A 197 -3.67 13.01 -8.00
CA ILE A 197 -3.41 13.08 -6.56
C ILE A 197 -2.44 11.98 -6.15
N ASP A 198 -1.42 12.34 -5.37
CA ASP A 198 -0.53 11.38 -4.71
C ASP A 198 -1.27 10.74 -3.52
N GLU A 199 -1.76 9.52 -3.68
CA GLU A 199 -2.50 8.81 -2.63
C GLU A 199 -1.61 8.47 -1.42
N ARG A 200 -0.28 8.63 -1.49
CA ARG A 200 0.58 8.46 -0.32
C ARG A 200 0.46 9.60 0.68
N ILE A 201 -0.30 10.65 0.37
CA ILE A 201 -0.67 11.68 1.36
C ILE A 201 -1.31 11.08 2.61
N PHE A 202 -1.99 9.93 2.48
CA PHE A 202 -2.57 9.21 3.61
C PHE A 202 -1.51 8.56 4.53
N LEU A 203 -0.31 8.26 4.03
CA LEU A 203 0.80 7.72 4.83
C LEU A 203 1.50 8.80 5.67
N GLU A 204 1.24 10.08 5.40
CA GLU A 204 1.78 11.17 6.19
C GLU A 204 1.17 11.22 7.59
N ASN A 205 1.86 11.91 8.47
CA ASN A 205 1.39 12.13 9.83
C ASN A 205 -0.05 12.66 9.82
N ASN A 206 -0.96 11.92 10.48
CA ASN A 206 -2.38 12.23 10.57
C ASN A 206 -2.67 13.67 11.04
N LEU A 207 -1.81 14.27 11.87
CA LEU A 207 -1.96 15.67 12.28
C LEU A 207 -1.79 16.63 11.09
N LYS A 208 -0.84 16.36 10.19
CA LYS A 208 -0.63 17.15 8.97
C LYS A 208 -1.81 16.98 8.01
N LEU A 209 -2.32 15.76 7.84
CA LEU A 209 -3.47 15.47 6.98
C LEU A 209 -4.76 16.13 7.50
N ASN A 210 -5.04 16.01 8.80
CA ASN A 210 -6.21 16.63 9.43
C ASN A 210 -6.12 18.17 9.35
N GLY A 211 -4.93 18.75 9.49
CA GLY A 211 -4.71 20.17 9.26
C GLY A 211 -5.11 20.59 7.83
N LEU A 212 -4.65 19.85 6.82
CA LEU A 212 -5.01 20.10 5.41
C LEU A 212 -6.52 19.97 5.16
N LEU A 213 -7.14 18.90 5.67
CA LEU A 213 -8.58 18.67 5.50
C LEU A 213 -9.42 19.76 6.18
N ASN A 214 -8.99 20.26 7.33
CA ASN A 214 -9.67 21.36 8.02
C ASN A 214 -9.54 22.67 7.24
N CYS A 215 -8.35 23.00 6.71
CA CYS A 215 -8.16 24.17 5.85
C CYS A 215 -9.01 24.10 4.56
N LEU A 216 -9.22 22.91 4.00
CA LEU A 216 -10.08 22.74 2.83
C LEU A 216 -11.56 23.00 3.16
N LYS A 217 -12.03 22.51 4.33
CA LYS A 217 -13.39 22.76 4.80
C LYS A 217 -13.65 24.24 5.08
N GLU A 218 -12.71 24.93 5.72
CA GLU A 218 -12.84 26.39 5.99
C GLU A 218 -12.91 27.23 4.70
N ASN A 219 -12.24 26.80 3.63
CA ASN A 219 -12.28 27.46 2.32
C ASN A 219 -13.57 27.21 1.52
N SER A 220 -14.30 26.11 1.79
CA SER A 220 -15.63 25.88 1.20
C SER A 220 -16.73 26.68 1.89
N TYR A 221 -16.60 26.99 3.18
CA TYR A 221 -17.56 27.86 3.91
C TYR A 221 -17.35 29.37 3.68
N SER A 222 -16.18 29.79 3.19
CA SER A 222 -15.89 31.20 2.90
C SER A 222 -16.24 31.61 1.46
N LYS A 223 -16.80 30.68 0.66
CA LYS A 223 -17.31 30.93 -0.70
C LYS A 223 -18.85 30.83 -0.82
N SER A 224 -19.58 30.70 0.29
CA SER A 224 -21.04 30.82 0.38
C SER A 224 -21.44 32.18 0.92
#